data_AF-A0A226N9V0-F1
#
_entry.id   AF-A0A226N9V0-F1
#
_cell.length_a   1.000
_cell.length_b   1.000
_cell.length_c   1.000
_cell.angle_alpha   90.00
_cell.angle_beta   90.00
_cell.angle_gamma   90.00
#
_symmetry.space_group_name_H-M   'P 1'
#
loop_
_entity.id
_entity.type
_entity.pdbx_description
1 polymer ?
#
loop_
_entity_poly.entity_id
_entity_poly.type
_entity_poly.pdbx_seq_one_letter_code
_entity_poly.pdbx_strand_id
1 'polypeptide(L)'
;MYFKEAEVRFARLWVGVWSVLCCASTLFTVLTYLVDMRRFSYPERPIIFLSGCYFMVAVAYAAGFLLEERVVCLERFSEDGYRTVAQGTKKEGCTILFMILYFFGMASSIWWVILSLTWFLAAGMKWGHEAIEANSQYFHLAAWAVPAVKTITILAMGQVDGDVLSGPALCPYFASAPS
;
A
#
# COMPACT_ATOMS: atom_id res chain seq x y z
N MET A 1 6.78 -21.52 18.31
CA MET A 1 5.73 -21.04 17.38
C MET A 1 4.53 -20.58 18.21
N TYR A 2 4.19 -19.30 18.17
CA TYR A 2 3.23 -18.66 19.09
C TYR A 2 1.77 -18.63 18.57
N PHE A 3 1.51 -19.07 17.33
CA PHE A 3 0.16 -19.05 16.72
C PHE A 3 -0.28 -20.45 16.29
N LYS A 4 -1.56 -20.76 16.52
CA LYS A 4 -2.17 -22.02 16.04
C LYS A 4 -2.44 -21.92 14.53
N GLU A 5 -2.31 -23.03 13.79
CA GLU A 5 -2.60 -23.07 12.35
C GLU A 5 -4.00 -22.58 11.99
N ALA A 6 -4.98 -22.82 12.88
CA ALA A 6 -6.35 -22.33 12.73
C ALA A 6 -6.45 -20.80 12.75
N GLU A 7 -5.63 -20.11 13.56
CA GLU A 7 -5.61 -18.65 13.65
C GLU A 7 -5.01 -18.03 12.40
N VAL A 8 -3.95 -18.64 11.86
CA VAL A 8 -3.32 -18.21 10.60
C VAL A 8 -4.29 -18.38 9.43
N ARG A 9 -5.02 -19.50 9.37
CA ARG A 9 -6.03 -19.74 8.34
C ARG A 9 -7.19 -18.75 8.43
N PHE A 10 -7.66 -18.46 9.64
CA PHE A 10 -8.69 -17.44 9.87
C PHE A 10 -8.22 -16.06 9.39
N ALA A 11 -7.01 -15.64 9.78
CA ALA A 11 -6.44 -14.36 9.37
C ALA A 11 -6.30 -14.24 7.84
N ARG A 12 -5.85 -15.30 7.14
CA ARG A 12 -5.76 -15.31 5.67
C ARG A 12 -7.11 -15.15 5.00
N LEU A 13 -8.11 -15.93 5.43
CA LEU A 13 -9.48 -15.83 4.90
C LEU A 13 -10.07 -14.44 5.16
N TRP A 14 -9.87 -13.91 6.37
CA TRP A 14 -10.32 -12.58 6.75
C TRP A 14 -9.72 -11.51 5.83
N VAL A 15 -8.38 -11.46 5.71
CA VAL A 15 -7.69 -10.51 4.84
C VAL A 15 -8.12 -10.66 3.39
N GLY A 16 -8.26 -11.89 2.89
CA GLY A 16 -8.72 -12.16 1.53
C GLY A 16 -10.10 -11.58 1.24
N VAL A 17 -11.07 -11.84 2.11
CA VAL A 17 -12.46 -11.32 1.97
C VAL A 17 -12.47 -9.79 1.98
N TRP A 18 -11.79 -9.16 2.94
CA TRP A 18 -11.74 -7.70 3.02
C TRP A 18 -11.00 -7.06 1.84
N SER A 19 -9.98 -7.73 1.31
CA SER A 19 -9.24 -7.25 0.14
C SER A 19 -10.11 -7.27 -1.12
N VAL A 20 -10.91 -8.32 -1.33
CA VAL A 20 -11.84 -8.40 -2.47
C VAL A 20 -12.93 -7.32 -2.37
N LEU A 21 -13.51 -7.13 -1.17
CA LEU A 21 -14.49 -6.07 -0.94
C LEU A 21 -13.90 -4.68 -1.20
N CYS A 22 -12.67 -4.43 -0.72
CA CYS A 22 -11.95 -3.19 -0.97
C CYS A 22 -11.64 -2.99 -2.46
N CYS A 23 -11.22 -4.04 -3.16
CA CYS A 23 -10.94 -4.00 -4.59
C CYS A 23 -12.20 -3.62 -5.39
N ALA A 24 -13.35 -4.22 -5.07
CA ALA A 24 -14.61 -3.91 -5.73
C ALA A 24 -15.08 -2.47 -5.49
N SER A 25 -15.02 -1.98 -4.24
CA SER A 25 -15.47 -0.63 -3.89
C SER A 25 -14.57 0.46 -4.48
N THR A 26 -13.25 0.25 -4.43
CA THR A 26 -12.27 1.20 -5.00
C THR A 26 -12.31 1.19 -6.52
N LEU A 27 -12.51 0.04 -7.16
CA LEU A 27 -12.70 -0.06 -8.61
C LEU A 27 -13.94 0.72 -9.06
N PHE A 28 -15.07 0.54 -8.37
CA PHE A 28 -16.28 1.29 -8.67
C PHE A 28 -16.06 2.81 -8.57
N THR A 29 -15.34 3.26 -7.53
CA THR A 29 -14.99 4.67 -7.32
C THR A 29 -14.12 5.20 -8.46
N VAL A 30 -13.07 4.48 -8.84
CA VAL A 30 -12.17 4.87 -9.94
C VAL A 30 -12.91 4.88 -11.28
N LEU A 31 -13.74 3.87 -11.57
CA LEU A 31 -14.53 3.82 -12.81
C LEU A 31 -15.53 4.98 -12.88
N THR A 32 -16.19 5.31 -11.76
CA THR A 32 -17.11 6.46 -11.70
C THR A 32 -16.40 7.76 -12.05
N TYR A 33 -15.18 7.96 -11.54
CA TYR A 33 -14.36 9.11 -11.91
C TYR A 33 -13.95 9.11 -13.38
N LEU A 34 -13.55 7.96 -13.93
CA LEU A 34 -13.15 7.86 -15.34
C LEU A 34 -14.33 8.15 -16.30
N VAL A 35 -15.56 7.82 -15.91
CA VAL A 35 -16.77 8.14 -16.68
C VAL A 35 -17.09 9.63 -16.62
N ASP A 36 -16.92 10.29 -15.47
CA ASP A 36 -17.24 11.71 -15.30
C ASP A 36 -16.16 12.47 -14.51
N MET A 37 -15.02 12.73 -15.16
CA MET A 37 -13.93 13.49 -14.53
C MET A 37 -14.28 14.95 -14.25
N ARG A 38 -15.20 15.55 -15.02
CA ARG A 38 -15.48 16.99 -14.95
C ARG A 38 -16.32 17.36 -13.72
N ARG A 39 -17.01 16.38 -13.14
CA ARG A 39 -17.82 16.57 -11.95
C ARG A 39 -17.00 16.72 -10.66
N PHE A 40 -15.80 16.16 -10.61
CA PHE A 40 -14.97 16.14 -9.41
C PHE A 40 -13.86 17.18 -9.48
N SER A 41 -14.11 18.35 -8.88
CA SER A 41 -13.09 19.38 -8.66
C SER A 41 -12.44 19.23 -7.29
N TYR A 42 -11.26 19.84 -7.07
CA TYR A 42 -10.73 20.01 -5.70
C TYR A 42 -11.81 20.65 -4.83
N PRO A 43 -11.95 20.34 -3.52
CA PRO A 43 -11.11 19.50 -2.67
C PRO A 43 -11.47 18.01 -2.69
N GLU A 44 -12.39 17.56 -3.53
CA GLU A 44 -12.85 16.15 -3.56
C GLU A 44 -11.92 15.24 -4.38
N ARG A 45 -11.15 15.82 -5.32
CA ARG A 45 -10.16 15.12 -6.16
C ARG A 45 -9.17 14.18 -5.44
N PRO A 46 -8.60 14.52 -4.26
CA PRO A 46 -7.70 13.64 -3.52
C PRO A 46 -8.30 12.27 -3.16
N ILE A 47 -9.63 12.18 -2.99
CA ILE A 47 -10.33 10.92 -2.67
C ILE A 47 -10.14 9.89 -3.79
N ILE A 48 -10.10 10.34 -5.05
CA ILE A 48 -9.95 9.47 -6.21
C ILE A 48 -8.54 8.87 -6.26
N PHE A 49 -7.51 9.69 -5.99
CA PHE A 49 -6.13 9.20 -5.93
C PHE A 49 -5.91 8.25 -4.75
N LEU A 50 -6.51 8.55 -3.60
CA LEU A 50 -6.53 7.67 -2.44
C LEU A 50 -7.18 6.32 -2.77
N SER A 51 -8.35 6.33 -3.43
CA SER A 51 -9.03 5.11 -3.90
C SER A 51 -8.17 4.33 -4.89
N GLY A 52 -7.47 5.00 -5.81
CA GLY A 52 -6.54 4.37 -6.74
C GLY A 52 -5.38 3.67 -6.03
N CYS A 53 -4.80 4.29 -4.99
CA CYS A 53 -3.77 3.65 -4.17
C CYS A 53 -4.31 2.41 -3.44
N TYR A 54 -5.49 2.50 -2.82
CA TYR A 54 -6.11 1.35 -2.14
C TYR A 54 -6.52 0.24 -3.11
N PHE A 55 -6.92 0.56 -4.33
CA PHE A 55 -7.18 -0.43 -5.37
C PHE A 55 -5.92 -1.27 -5.66
N MET A 56 -4.77 -0.62 -5.89
CA MET A 56 -3.51 -1.31 -6.14
C MET A 56 -3.06 -2.17 -4.95
N VAL A 57 -3.23 -1.67 -3.72
CA VAL A 57 -2.95 -2.42 -2.49
C VAL A 57 -3.88 -3.64 -2.36
N ALA A 58 -5.17 -3.46 -2.60
CA ALA A 58 -6.17 -4.53 -2.54
C ALA A 58 -5.91 -5.60 -3.60
N VAL A 59 -5.51 -5.22 -4.82
CA VAL A 59 -5.08 -6.14 -5.87
C VAL A 59 -3.84 -6.93 -5.43
N ALA A 60 -2.85 -6.30 -4.80
CA ALA A 60 -1.67 -7.00 -4.30
C ALA A 60 -2.02 -8.03 -3.22
N TYR A 61 -2.91 -7.69 -2.27
CA TYR A 61 -3.39 -8.64 -1.27
C TYR A 61 -4.26 -9.76 -1.88
N ALA A 62 -5.13 -9.44 -2.84
CA ALA A 62 -5.94 -10.44 -3.54
C ALA A 62 -5.08 -11.39 -4.37
N ALA A 63 -4.05 -10.88 -5.06
CA ALA A 63 -3.07 -11.69 -5.77
C ALA A 63 -2.30 -12.62 -4.82
N GLY A 64 -1.88 -12.11 -3.66
CA GLY A 64 -1.26 -12.93 -2.61
C GLY A 64 -2.17 -14.04 -2.06
N PHE A 65 -3.48 -13.77 -1.98
CA PHE A 65 -4.48 -14.75 -1.55
C PHE A 65 -4.76 -15.81 -2.63
N LEU A 66 -4.84 -15.43 -3.91
CA LEU A 66 -5.15 -16.37 -5.01
C LEU A 66 -3.95 -17.23 -5.45
N LEU A 67 -2.73 -16.71 -5.30
CA LEU A 67 -1.50 -17.33 -5.81
C LEU A 67 -0.71 -18.10 -4.73
N GLU A 68 -1.38 -18.52 -3.65
CA GLU A 68 -0.87 -19.08 -2.37
C GLU A 68 0.54 -19.69 -2.38
N GLU A 69 0.91 -20.57 -3.32
CA GLU A 69 2.23 -21.23 -3.33
C GLU A 69 3.25 -20.66 -4.33
N ARG A 70 2.79 -19.95 -5.38
CA ARG A 70 3.67 -19.49 -6.47
C ARG A 70 4.34 -18.14 -6.17
N VAL A 71 3.71 -17.28 -5.38
CA VAL A 71 4.17 -15.89 -5.17
C VAL A 71 4.46 -15.58 -3.69
N VAL A 72 4.02 -16.42 -2.76
CA VAL A 72 4.28 -16.19 -1.33
C VAL A 72 5.77 -16.42 -1.05
N CYS A 73 6.40 -15.43 -0.40
CA CYS A 73 7.75 -15.46 0.16
C CYS A 73 7.94 -16.48 1.30
N LEU A 74 6.95 -17.34 1.59
CA LEU A 74 7.12 -18.46 2.51
C LEU A 74 7.84 -19.57 1.75
N GLU A 75 9.16 -19.68 1.89
CA GLU A 75 9.71 -21.02 2.00
C GLU A 75 9.22 -21.61 3.33
N ARG A 76 8.72 -22.85 3.30
CA ARG A 76 8.51 -23.64 4.52
C ARG A 76 9.81 -23.54 5.34
N PHE A 77 9.72 -23.12 6.60
CA PHE A 77 10.81 -23.21 7.56
C PHE A 77 11.30 -24.68 7.60
N SER A 78 12.33 -25.02 6.83
CA SER A 78 13.09 -26.25 7.02
C SER A 78 13.97 -26.06 8.26
N GLU A 79 14.03 -27.09 9.10
CA GLU A 79 14.62 -27.09 10.45
C GLU A 79 16.09 -26.63 10.58
N ASP A 80 16.81 -26.35 9.49
CA ASP A 80 18.22 -25.98 9.53
C ASP A 80 18.49 -24.57 9.01
N GLY A 81 18.56 -23.62 9.94
CA GLY A 81 19.36 -22.41 9.78
C GLY A 81 18.62 -21.15 9.34
N TYR A 82 18.92 -20.06 10.04
CA TYR A 82 18.52 -18.69 9.74
C TYR A 82 19.08 -18.26 8.37
N ARG A 83 18.34 -18.53 7.30
CA ARG A 83 18.55 -17.82 6.03
C ARG A 83 17.82 -16.49 6.16
N THR A 84 18.57 -15.47 6.55
CA THR A 84 18.19 -14.08 6.29
C THR A 84 17.78 -13.96 4.83
N VAL A 85 16.87 -13.03 4.54
CA VAL A 85 16.29 -12.73 3.21
C VAL A 85 17.35 -12.20 2.22
N ALA A 86 18.61 -12.64 2.32
CA ALA A 86 19.67 -12.45 1.35
C ALA A 86 19.58 -13.47 0.19
N GLN A 87 18.39 -13.72 -0.35
CA GLN A 87 18.26 -14.39 -1.65
C GLN A 87 17.23 -13.70 -2.54
N GLY A 88 17.51 -12.44 -2.84
CA GLY A 88 16.80 -11.61 -3.81
C GLY A 88 16.94 -12.08 -5.27
N THR A 89 16.66 -13.35 -5.59
CA THR A 89 16.73 -13.82 -6.99
C THR A 89 15.95 -15.08 -7.35
N LYS A 90 15.14 -15.68 -6.45
CA LYS A 90 14.35 -16.89 -6.80
C LYS A 90 12.83 -16.73 -6.85
N LYS A 91 12.26 -15.61 -6.42
CA LYS A 91 10.83 -15.29 -6.63
C LYS A 91 10.63 -13.79 -6.88
N GLU A 92 10.84 -13.35 -8.13
CA GLU A 92 10.63 -11.95 -8.57
C GLU A 92 9.25 -11.41 -8.16
N GLY A 93 8.22 -12.27 -8.15
CA GLY A 93 6.86 -11.90 -7.77
C GLY A 93 6.70 -11.38 -6.33
N CYS A 94 7.49 -11.87 -5.37
CA CYS A 94 7.37 -11.40 -3.99
C CYS A 94 7.96 -9.99 -3.82
N THR A 95 9.10 -9.71 -4.46
CA THR A 95 9.69 -8.37 -4.48
C THR A 95 8.74 -7.37 -5.15
N ILE A 96 8.08 -7.76 -6.24
CA ILE A 96 7.09 -6.91 -6.92
C ILE A 96 5.89 -6.62 -6.02
N LEU A 97 5.32 -7.62 -5.35
CA LEU A 97 4.20 -7.41 -4.41
C LEU A 97 4.60 -6.49 -3.25
N PHE A 98 5.79 -6.68 -2.69
CA PHE A 98 6.33 -5.82 -1.64
C PHE A 98 6.48 -4.37 -2.13
N MET A 99 7.07 -4.16 -3.31
CA MET A 99 7.23 -2.82 -3.90
C MET A 99 5.87 -2.13 -4.11
N ILE A 100 4.87 -2.86 -4.61
CA ILE A 100 3.50 -2.33 -4.81
C ILE A 100 2.88 -1.93 -3.46
N LEU A 101 2.88 -2.84 -2.49
CA LEU A 101 2.30 -2.58 -1.16
C LEU A 101 2.99 -1.40 -0.47
N TYR A 102 4.32 -1.34 -0.53
CA TYR A 102 5.09 -0.27 0.09
C TYR A 102 4.85 1.08 -0.58
N PHE A 103 4.99 1.15 -1.91
CA PHE A 103 4.84 2.41 -2.64
C PHE A 103 3.42 2.97 -2.53
N PHE A 104 2.40 2.15 -2.84
CA PHE A 104 1.01 2.60 -2.82
C PHE A 104 0.47 2.77 -1.40
N GLY A 105 0.95 1.98 -0.44
CA GLY A 105 0.66 2.19 0.99
C GLY A 105 1.16 3.56 1.47
N MET A 106 2.42 3.89 1.19
CA MET A 106 2.99 5.19 1.55
C MET A 106 2.31 6.34 0.78
N ALA A 107 2.03 6.19 -0.51
CA ALA A 107 1.29 7.17 -1.29
C ALA A 107 -0.11 7.42 -0.72
N SER A 108 -0.83 6.37 -0.29
CA SER A 108 -2.17 6.51 0.30
C SER A 108 -2.14 7.38 1.58
N SER A 109 -1.13 7.20 2.44
CA SER A 109 -0.97 8.00 3.65
C SER A 109 -0.77 9.49 3.34
N ILE A 110 -0.04 9.82 2.27
CA ILE A 110 0.21 11.21 1.89
C ILE A 110 -1.04 11.81 1.25
N TRP A 111 -1.75 11.06 0.42
CA TRP A 111 -3.04 11.47 -0.12
C TRP A 111 -4.07 11.74 0.98
N TRP A 112 -4.07 10.96 2.05
CA TRP A 112 -4.90 11.21 3.23
C TRP A 112 -4.54 12.53 3.94
N VAL A 113 -3.24 12.81 4.07
CA VAL A 113 -2.76 14.09 4.62
C VAL A 113 -3.17 15.26 3.72
N ILE A 114 -3.04 15.13 2.40
CA ILE A 114 -3.47 16.15 1.42
C ILE A 114 -4.98 16.38 1.49
N LEU A 115 -5.78 15.31 1.59
CA LEU A 115 -7.23 15.42 1.77
C LEU A 115 -7.56 16.22 3.04
N SER A 116 -6.91 15.90 4.16
CA SER A 116 -7.09 16.62 5.43
C SER A 116 -6.67 18.09 5.33
N LEU A 117 -5.56 18.37 4.65
CA LEU A 117 -5.07 19.73 4.42
C LEU A 117 -6.03 20.54 3.54
N THR A 118 -6.48 19.98 2.42
CA THR A 118 -7.42 20.64 1.51
C THR A 118 -8.77 20.89 2.17
N TRP A 119 -9.23 19.97 3.02
CA TRP A 119 -10.40 20.18 3.87
C TRP A 119 -10.20 21.35 4.85
N PHE A 120 -9.05 21.42 5.52
CA PHE A 120 -8.71 22.53 6.41
C PHE A 120 -8.63 23.88 5.66
N LEU A 121 -8.01 23.92 4.48
CA LEU A 121 -7.93 25.13 3.65
C LEU A 121 -9.32 25.60 3.20
N ALA A 122 -10.19 24.67 2.81
CA ALA A 122 -11.56 24.98 2.40
C ALA A 122 -12.43 25.45 3.58
N ALA A 123 -12.45 24.71 4.69
CA ALA A 123 -13.34 24.98 5.82
C ALA A 123 -12.80 26.06 6.78
N GLY A 124 -11.49 26.03 7.07
CA GLY A 124 -10.84 26.94 8.02
C GLY A 124 -10.39 28.25 7.38
N MET A 125 -9.71 28.18 6.23
CA MET A 125 -9.17 29.36 5.54
C MET A 125 -10.07 29.92 4.43
N LYS A 126 -11.22 29.28 4.17
CA LYS A 126 -12.21 29.67 3.15
C LYS A 126 -11.63 29.80 1.74
N TRP A 127 -10.61 29.01 1.42
CA TRP A 127 -10.06 28.99 0.07
C TRP A 127 -11.10 28.47 -0.93
N GLY A 128 -11.26 29.18 -2.05
CA GLY A 128 -12.06 28.71 -3.17
C GLY A 128 -11.40 27.54 -3.90
N HIS A 129 -12.20 26.76 -4.61
CA HIS A 129 -11.74 25.61 -5.39
C HIS A 129 -10.61 25.96 -6.38
N GLU A 130 -10.66 27.15 -6.98
CA GLU A 130 -9.65 27.67 -7.91
C GLU A 130 -8.28 27.88 -7.25
N ALA A 131 -8.24 28.40 -6.01
CA ALA A 131 -7.00 28.60 -5.27
C ALA A 131 -6.34 27.27 -4.89
N ILE A 132 -7.13 26.28 -4.49
CA ILE A 132 -6.62 24.93 -4.18
C ILE A 132 -6.14 24.23 -5.46
N GLU A 133 -6.87 24.38 -6.56
CA GLU A 133 -6.52 23.77 -7.84
C GLU A 133 -5.24 24.37 -8.43
N ALA A 134 -4.98 25.68 -8.25
CA ALA A 134 -3.72 26.31 -8.65
C ALA A 134 -2.49 25.69 -7.95
N ASN A 135 -2.65 25.19 -6.73
CA ASN A 135 -1.59 24.53 -5.97
C ASN A 135 -1.53 22.99 -6.16
N SER A 136 -2.43 22.41 -6.95
CA SER A 136 -2.55 20.95 -7.14
C SER A 136 -1.25 20.27 -7.54
N GLN A 137 -0.43 20.92 -8.36
CA GLN A 137 0.86 20.40 -8.82
C GLN A 137 1.81 20.07 -7.65
N TYR A 138 1.84 20.89 -6.61
CA TYR A 138 2.66 20.64 -5.41
C TYR A 138 2.16 19.44 -4.61
N PHE A 139 0.83 19.29 -4.51
CA PHE A 139 0.23 18.13 -3.83
C PHE A 139 0.57 16.83 -4.54
N HIS A 140 0.45 16.80 -5.87
CA HIS A 140 0.85 15.66 -6.69
C HIS A 140 2.33 15.34 -6.57
N LEU A 141 3.19 16.36 -6.65
CA LEU A 141 4.64 16.18 -6.52
C LEU A 141 5.00 15.56 -5.16
N ALA A 142 4.46 16.09 -4.05
CA ALA A 142 4.70 15.56 -2.72
C ALA A 142 4.17 14.13 -2.55
N ALA A 143 2.96 13.86 -3.05
CA ALA A 143 2.32 12.55 -2.97
C ALA A 143 3.09 11.44 -3.67
N TRP A 144 3.79 11.74 -4.76
CA TRP A 144 4.51 10.73 -5.55
C TRP A 144 6.02 10.71 -5.29
N ALA A 145 6.64 11.87 -5.07
CA ALA A 145 8.08 11.96 -4.85
C ALA A 145 8.48 11.36 -3.49
N VAL A 146 7.71 11.60 -2.42
CA VAL A 146 8.06 11.09 -1.09
C VAL A 146 8.02 9.55 -1.02
N PRO A 147 6.98 8.85 -1.51
CA PRO A 147 7.00 7.38 -1.58
C PRO A 147 8.09 6.86 -2.51
N ALA A 148 8.37 7.53 -3.63
CA ALA A 148 9.43 7.15 -4.55
C ALA A 148 10.81 7.20 -3.88
N VAL A 149 11.15 8.32 -3.24
CA VAL A 149 12.41 8.48 -2.49
C VAL A 149 12.52 7.40 -1.42
N LYS A 150 11.48 7.20 -0.61
CA LYS A 150 11.48 6.15 0.43
C LYS A 150 11.66 4.74 -0.14
N THR A 151 11.06 4.44 -1.28
CA THR A 151 11.19 3.13 -1.94
C THR A 151 12.60 2.94 -2.45
N ILE A 152 13.17 3.96 -3.11
CA ILE A 152 14.56 3.95 -3.58
C ILE A 152 15.53 3.79 -2.40
N THR A 153 15.29 4.48 -1.27
CA THR A 153 16.12 4.34 -0.07
C THR A 153 16.14 2.91 0.46
N ILE A 154 14.99 2.25 0.56
CA ILE A 154 14.92 0.84 0.99
C ILE A 154 15.66 -0.07 0.01
N LEU A 155 15.49 0.14 -1.30
CA LEU A 155 16.18 -0.65 -2.32
C LEU A 155 17.70 -0.44 -2.29
N ALA A 156 18.13 0.80 -2.07
CA ALA A 156 19.54 1.18 -2.02
C ALA A 156 20.25 0.70 -0.75
N MET A 157 19.53 0.65 0.38
CA MET A 157 20.08 0.14 1.64
C MET A 157 20.26 -1.39 1.63
N GLY A 158 19.66 -2.11 0.68
CA GLY A 158 19.76 -3.58 0.61
C GLY A 158 19.17 -4.33 1.82
N GLN A 159 18.62 -3.58 2.79
CA GLN A 159 17.99 -4.04 4.02
C GLN A 159 16.52 -4.37 3.75
N VAL A 160 16.26 -5.25 2.78
CA VAL A 160 15.00 -6.01 2.77
C VAL A 160 15.23 -7.23 3.66
N ASP A 161 15.62 -6.97 4.91
CA ASP A 161 15.72 -8.02 5.92
C ASP A 161 14.29 -8.36 6.33
N GLY A 162 13.82 -9.52 5.85
CA GLY A 162 12.64 -10.14 6.44
C GLY A 162 13.02 -10.60 7.84
N ASP A 163 12.71 -9.79 8.83
CA ASP A 163 12.99 -10.11 10.21
C ASP A 163 12.13 -11.30 10.65
N VAL A 164 12.81 -12.35 11.10
CA VAL A 164 12.23 -13.64 11.52
C VAL A 164 11.31 -13.47 12.74
N LEU A 165 11.39 -12.32 13.43
CA LEU A 165 10.48 -11.90 14.49
C LEU A 165 9.04 -11.60 14.03
N SER A 166 8.77 -11.52 12.72
CA SER A 166 7.44 -11.15 12.21
C SER A 166 6.47 -12.31 11.98
N GLY A 167 6.88 -13.56 12.24
CA GLY A 167 5.99 -14.73 12.21
C GLY A 167 5.37 -15.07 10.84
N PRO A 168 4.77 -16.26 10.71
CA PRO A 168 4.23 -16.76 9.45
C PRO A 168 2.77 -16.33 9.24
N ALA A 169 2.49 -15.04 9.09
CA ALA A 169 1.16 -14.58 8.66
C ALA A 169 1.22 -13.12 8.16
N LEU A 170 1.16 -12.95 6.84
CA LEU A 170 1.41 -11.69 6.13
C LEU A 170 2.84 -11.20 6.34
N CYS A 171 3.42 -10.51 5.36
CA CYS A 171 4.53 -9.61 5.64
C CYS A 171 3.93 -8.19 5.62
N PRO A 172 3.45 -7.64 6.74
CA PRO A 172 3.13 -6.23 6.86
C PRO A 172 4.07 -5.61 7.90
N TYR A 173 5.26 -5.15 7.52
CA TYR A 173 6.06 -4.30 8.42
C TYR A 173 6.69 -3.18 7.58
N PHE A 174 6.34 -1.89 7.77
CA PHE A 174 6.62 -1.06 8.95
C PHE A 174 8.06 -1.25 9.43
N ALA A 175 8.93 -0.42 8.85
CA ALA A 175 10.25 -0.17 9.40
C ALA A 175 10.11 0.33 10.84
N SER A 176 10.75 -0.36 11.77
CA SER A 176 11.28 0.24 12.98
C SER A 176 12.17 1.41 12.58
N ALA A 177 11.75 2.62 12.92
CA ALA A 177 12.64 3.78 12.95
C ALA A 177 13.73 3.55 14.02
N PRO A 178 14.95 4.05 13.81
CA PRO A 178 16.03 3.88 14.77
C PRO A 178 15.77 4.77 15.99
N SER A 179 15.88 4.20 17.19
CA SER A 179 16.22 4.90 18.43
C SER A 179 17.14 4.02 19.24
#